data_AF-A0A158KF67-F1
#
_entry.id   AF-A0A158KF67-F1
#
_cell.length_a   1.000
_cell.length_b   1.000
_cell.length_c   1.000
_cell.angle_alpha   90.00
_cell.angle_beta   90.00
_cell.angle_gamma   90.00
#
_symmetry.space_group_name_H-M   'P 1'
#
loop_
_entity.id
_entity.type
_entity.pdbx_description
1 polymer ?
#
loop_
_entity_poly.entity_id
_entity_poly.type
_entity_poly.pdbx_seq_one_letter_code
_entity_poly.pdbx_strand_id
1 'polypeptide(L)'
;MSVMARALLHRYCRLAANDASPEPIHHYKENTMSEHVYKQIELTGSSPQSSDDAVRVALSKASKTLRNMHWFEVVETRGHIEDGKILHWQVTIKVGLRIDD
;
A
#
# COMPACT_ATOMS: atom_id res chain seq x y z
N MET A 1 52.88 65.66 1.70
CA MET A 1 51.89 65.04 2.58
C MET A 1 50.93 64.23 1.73
N SER A 2 50.76 62.92 1.85
CA SER A 2 51.50 61.90 2.59
C SER A 2 51.24 60.55 1.91
N VAL A 3 52.30 59.79 1.72
CA VAL A 3 52.39 58.50 1.03
C VAL A 3 51.89 57.35 1.93
N MET A 4 50.85 57.57 2.73
CA MET A 4 50.45 56.63 3.80
C MET A 4 48.95 56.36 3.86
N ALA A 5 48.29 56.23 2.72
CA ALA A 5 46.93 55.67 2.64
C ALA A 5 46.73 54.76 1.40
N ARG A 6 47.83 54.22 0.85
CA ARG A 6 47.79 53.34 -0.33
C ARG A 6 48.54 52.01 -0.13
N ALA A 7 49.04 51.74 1.07
CA ALA A 7 49.68 50.48 1.41
C ALA A 7 49.60 50.28 2.93
N LEU A 8 48.50 49.68 3.41
CA LEU A 8 48.41 48.85 4.64
C LEU A 8 46.94 48.47 4.91
N LEU A 9 46.38 47.61 4.06
CA LEU A 9 45.60 46.46 4.52
C LEU A 9 45.55 45.39 3.41
N HIS A 10 46.76 45.00 2.98
CA HIS A 10 47.08 43.80 2.19
C HIS A 10 46.77 42.49 2.95
N ARG A 11 45.66 42.45 3.70
CA ARG A 11 45.29 41.33 4.58
C ARG A 11 43.79 41.30 4.90
N TYR A 12 42.92 41.74 3.99
CA TYR A 12 41.51 41.35 4.04
C TYR A 12 41.17 40.51 2.81
N CYS A 13 41.22 39.21 3.06
CA CYS A 13 40.42 38.19 2.40
C CYS A 13 40.45 38.19 0.87
N ARG A 14 41.59 37.74 0.37
CA ARG A 14 41.67 36.74 -0.70
C ARG A 14 40.92 35.45 -0.28
N LEU A 15 39.60 35.51 -0.08
CA LEU A 15 38.71 34.39 0.31
C LEU A 15 37.28 34.62 -0.19
N ALA A 16 37.10 35.12 -1.42
CA ALA A 16 35.80 35.07 -2.10
C ALA A 16 35.88 34.27 -3.41
N ALA A 17 36.82 33.31 -3.45
CA ALA A 17 36.89 32.27 -4.46
C ALA A 17 37.03 30.95 -3.69
N ASN A 18 36.06 30.05 -3.87
CA ASN A 18 35.91 28.73 -3.24
C ASN A 18 35.03 28.65 -1.97
N ASP A 19 33.87 29.29 -1.98
CA ASP A 19 32.72 28.79 -1.19
C ASP A 19 31.61 28.27 -2.12
N ALA A 20 31.99 27.31 -2.96
CA ALA A 20 31.03 26.40 -3.57
C ALA A 20 31.08 25.11 -2.75
N SER A 21 30.63 25.17 -1.49
CA SER A 21 30.21 23.97 -0.79
C SER A 21 29.06 23.35 -1.61
N PRO A 22 29.15 22.08 -2.04
CA PRO A 22 28.02 21.45 -2.70
C PRO A 22 26.85 21.46 -1.72
N GLU A 23 25.74 22.08 -2.12
CA GLU A 23 24.46 22.02 -1.42
C GLU A 23 24.23 20.59 -0.92
N PRO A 24 23.79 20.40 0.34
CA PRO A 24 23.53 19.07 0.85
C PRO A 24 22.51 18.44 -0.08
N ILE A 25 22.93 17.38 -0.78
CA ILE A 25 22.05 16.53 -1.58
C ILE A 25 21.02 16.01 -0.59
N HIS A 26 19.85 16.63 -0.57
CA HIS A 26 18.72 16.14 0.18
C HIS A 26 18.48 14.77 -0.42
N HIS A 27 18.89 13.73 0.31
CA HIS A 27 18.53 12.36 -0.01
C HIS A 27 17.01 12.37 0.05
N TYR A 28 16.38 12.60 -1.10
CA TYR A 28 15.01 12.21 -1.30
C TYR A 28 15.03 10.74 -0.90
N LYS A 29 14.41 10.43 0.24
CA LYS A 29 13.90 9.10 0.45
C LYS A 29 13.16 8.81 -0.84
N GLU A 30 13.80 8.02 -1.69
CA GLU A 30 13.13 7.40 -2.80
C GLU A 30 12.03 6.62 -2.11
N ASN A 31 10.83 7.19 -2.19
CA ASN A 31 9.63 6.53 -1.76
C ASN A 31 9.57 5.36 -2.73
N THR A 32 10.19 4.23 -2.36
CA THR A 32 10.10 2.97 -3.06
C THR A 32 8.62 2.68 -3.03
N MET A 33 7.91 3.12 -4.06
CA MET A 33 6.56 2.76 -4.37
C MET A 33 6.64 1.27 -4.60
N SER A 34 6.56 0.50 -3.52
CA SER A 34 6.59 -0.94 -3.55
C SER A 34 5.46 -1.33 -4.49
N GLU A 35 5.81 -1.77 -5.70
CA GLU A 35 4.83 -2.18 -6.68
C GLU A 35 4.03 -3.32 -6.04
N HIS A 36 2.74 -3.09 -5.83
CA HIS A 36 1.88 -4.08 -5.19
C HIS A 36 1.17 -4.87 -6.27
N VAL A 37 1.55 -6.13 -6.39
CA VAL A 37 0.83 -7.09 -7.23
C VAL A 37 -0.22 -7.78 -6.36
N TYR A 38 -1.44 -7.83 -6.86
CA TYR A 38 -2.55 -8.50 -6.18
C TYR A 38 -3.02 -9.70 -7.00
N LYS A 39 -3.23 -10.82 -6.31
CA LYS A 39 -3.97 -11.96 -6.83
C LYS A 39 -5.43 -11.79 -6.44
N GLN A 40 -6.33 -12.18 -7.34
CA GLN A 40 -7.73 -12.33 -7.01
C GLN A 40 -8.14 -13.79 -7.19
N ILE A 41 -8.93 -14.31 -6.26
CA ILE A 41 -9.53 -15.64 -6.35
C ILE A 41 -11.03 -15.55 -6.11
N GLU A 42 -11.77 -16.54 -6.59
CA GLU A 42 -13.20 -16.64 -6.39
C GLU A 42 -13.54 -17.81 -5.47
N LEU A 43 -14.46 -17.59 -4.53
CA LEU A 43 -14.86 -18.54 -3.51
C LEU A 43 -16.38 -18.46 -3.33
N THR A 44 -17.04 -19.61 -3.16
CA THR A 44 -18.45 -19.65 -2.77
C THR A 44 -18.61 -20.12 -1.34
N GLY A 45 -19.15 -19.26 -0.48
CA GLY A 45 -19.57 -19.59 0.87
C GLY A 45 -20.97 -20.17 0.90
N SER A 46 -21.26 -21.01 1.89
CA SER A 46 -22.61 -21.56 2.11
C SER A 46 -22.99 -21.49 3.59
N SER A 47 -24.22 -21.08 3.88
CA SER A 47 -24.76 -21.06 5.24
C SER A 47 -26.29 -21.21 5.25
N PRO A 48 -26.88 -21.98 6.20
CA PRO A 48 -28.34 -21.98 6.40
C PRO A 48 -28.88 -20.69 7.05
N GLN A 49 -28.01 -19.84 7.59
CA GLN A 49 -28.46 -18.71 8.44
C GLN A 49 -28.73 -17.44 7.63
N SER A 50 -27.76 -16.99 6.83
CA SER A 50 -27.88 -15.75 6.04
C SER A 50 -26.80 -15.67 4.96
N SER A 51 -26.97 -14.74 4.02
CA SER A 51 -25.94 -14.37 3.04
C SER A 51 -24.65 -13.88 3.73
N ASP A 52 -24.76 -13.04 4.74
CA ASP A 52 -23.61 -12.48 5.45
C ASP A 52 -22.83 -13.57 6.19
N ASP A 53 -23.53 -14.53 6.78
CA ASP A 53 -22.90 -15.68 7.42
C ASP A 53 -22.16 -16.55 6.37
N ALA A 54 -22.76 -16.77 5.19
CA ALA A 54 -22.09 -17.48 4.10
C ALA A 54 -20.78 -16.78 3.67
N VAL A 55 -20.75 -15.45 3.58
CA VAL A 55 -19.53 -14.67 3.30
C VAL A 55 -18.48 -14.88 4.40
N ARG A 56 -18.87 -14.78 5.68
CA ARG A 56 -17.96 -15.01 6.81
C ARG A 56 -17.38 -16.42 6.80
N VAL A 57 -18.18 -17.43 6.48
CA VAL A 57 -17.74 -18.83 6.33
C VAL A 57 -16.68 -18.96 5.24
N ALA A 58 -16.90 -18.35 4.06
CA ALA A 58 -15.92 -18.36 2.97
C ALA A 58 -14.59 -17.73 3.39
N LEU A 59 -14.63 -16.52 3.97
CA LEU A 59 -13.43 -15.80 4.42
C LEU A 59 -12.68 -16.55 5.54
N SER A 60 -13.42 -17.11 6.50
CA SER A 60 -12.86 -17.90 7.61
C SER A 60 -12.19 -19.19 7.14
N LYS A 61 -12.73 -19.84 6.10
CA LYS A 61 -12.10 -21.02 5.50
C LYS A 61 -10.86 -20.63 4.70
N ALA A 62 -10.94 -19.55 3.92
CA ALA A 62 -9.84 -19.03 3.11
C ALA A 62 -8.64 -18.58 3.95
N SER A 63 -8.87 -17.90 5.07
CA SER A 63 -7.81 -17.38 5.96
C SER A 63 -6.92 -18.46 6.56
N LYS A 64 -7.37 -19.73 6.57
CA LYS A 64 -6.56 -20.86 7.04
C LYS A 64 -5.36 -21.10 6.14
N THR A 65 -5.53 -21.00 4.82
CA THR A 65 -4.48 -21.31 3.83
C THR A 65 -3.90 -20.07 3.16
N LEU A 66 -4.67 -19.01 3.05
CA LEU A 66 -4.28 -17.78 2.36
C LEU A 66 -3.87 -16.71 3.36
N ARG A 67 -2.95 -15.85 2.95
CA ARG A 67 -2.43 -14.72 3.73
C ARG A 67 -2.63 -13.43 2.94
N ASN A 68 -2.49 -12.30 3.62
CA ASN A 68 -2.60 -10.96 3.02
C ASN A 68 -3.92 -10.73 2.27
N MET A 69 -5.03 -11.27 2.77
CA MET A 69 -6.37 -10.95 2.25
C MET A 69 -6.75 -9.55 2.73
N HIS A 70 -7.09 -8.66 1.80
CA HIS A 70 -7.32 -7.24 2.11
C HIS A 70 -8.76 -6.81 1.87
N TRP A 71 -9.39 -7.29 0.80
CA TRP A 71 -10.77 -6.98 0.47
C TRP A 71 -11.49 -8.17 -0.13
N PHE A 72 -12.81 -8.09 -0.17
CA PHE A 72 -13.65 -8.99 -0.94
C PHE A 72 -14.75 -8.21 -1.67
N GLU A 73 -15.28 -8.81 -2.72
CA GLU A 73 -16.40 -8.31 -3.52
C GLU A 73 -17.42 -9.43 -3.65
N VAL A 74 -18.71 -9.14 -3.40
CA VAL A 74 -19.79 -10.09 -3.65
C VAL A 74 -20.13 -10.07 -5.14
N VAL A 75 -20.03 -11.23 -5.78
CA VAL A 75 -20.27 -11.39 -7.23
C VAL A 75 -21.68 -11.89 -7.49
N GLU A 76 -22.12 -12.85 -6.69
CA GLU A 76 -23.40 -13.53 -6.88
C GLU A 76 -23.97 -13.99 -5.53
N THR A 77 -25.27 -13.82 -5.36
CA THR A 77 -26.00 -14.36 -4.21
C THR A 77 -27.10 -15.29 -4.72
N ARG A 78 -27.02 -16.56 -4.31
CA ARG A 78 -27.98 -17.62 -4.63
C ARG A 78 -28.54 -18.26 -3.36
N GLY A 79 -29.63 -18.99 -3.50
CA GLY A 79 -30.23 -19.76 -2.43
C GLY A 79 -30.67 -21.14 -2.92
N HIS A 80 -30.34 -22.18 -2.16
CA HIS A 80 -30.93 -23.50 -2.31
C HIS A 80 -32.31 -23.51 -1.66
N ILE A 81 -33.34 -23.90 -2.41
CA ILE A 81 -34.73 -23.90 -1.96
C ILE A 81 -35.21 -25.34 -1.77
N GLU A 82 -35.78 -25.62 -0.61
CA GLU A 82 -36.43 -26.89 -0.27
C GLU A 82 -37.76 -26.59 0.44
N ASP A 83 -38.85 -27.26 0.04
CA ASP A 83 -40.21 -27.05 0.57
C ASP A 83 -40.66 -25.57 0.61
N GLY A 84 -40.27 -24.80 -0.41
CA GLY A 84 -40.59 -23.37 -0.53
C GLY A 84 -39.84 -22.48 0.47
N LYS A 85 -38.83 -23.01 1.17
CA LYS A 85 -37.99 -22.27 2.12
C LYS A 85 -36.54 -22.27 1.66
N ILE A 86 -35.80 -21.23 2.05
CA ILE A 86 -34.36 -21.19 1.81
C ILE A 86 -33.70 -22.15 2.80
N LEU A 87 -33.07 -23.20 2.28
CA LEU A 87 -32.30 -24.14 3.08
C LEU A 87 -30.86 -23.65 3.29
N HIS A 88 -30.23 -23.16 2.21
CA HIS A 88 -28.87 -22.63 2.26
C HIS A 88 -28.72 -21.40 1.38
N TRP A 89 -28.14 -20.35 1.96
CA TRP A 89 -27.56 -19.24 1.23
C TRP A 89 -26.24 -19.66 0.63
N GLN A 90 -26.00 -19.30 -0.62
CA GLN A 90 -24.76 -19.53 -1.33
C GLN A 90 -24.29 -18.19 -1.89
N VAL A 91 -23.15 -17.70 -1.42
CA VAL A 91 -22.63 -16.38 -1.83
C VAL A 91 -21.25 -16.56 -2.43
N THR A 92 -21.13 -16.19 -3.71
CA THR A 92 -19.87 -16.18 -4.43
C THR A 92 -19.20 -14.83 -4.23
N ILE A 93 -17.97 -14.85 -3.71
CA ILE A 93 -17.14 -13.67 -3.48
C ILE A 93 -15.81 -13.78 -4.22
N LYS A 94 -15.32 -12.64 -4.69
CA LYS A 94 -13.92 -12.47 -5.09
C LYS A 94 -13.13 -11.95 -3.89
N VAL A 95 -11.96 -12.51 -3.63
CA VAL A 95 -11.07 -12.07 -2.55
C VAL A 95 -9.75 -11.61 -3.14
N GLY A 96 -9.36 -10.37 -2.82
CA GLY A 96 -8.09 -9.78 -3.20
C GLY A 96 -7.01 -10.06 -2.16
N LEU A 97 -5.88 -10.59 -2.63
CA LEU A 97 -4.71 -10.89 -1.79
C LEU A 97 -3.48 -10.19 -2.34
N ARG A 98 -2.68 -9.58 -1.46
CA ARG A 98 -1.37 -9.06 -1.86
C ARG A 98 -0.39 -10.21 -2.01
N ILE A 99 0.32 -10.25 -3.14
CA ILE A 99 1.44 -11.17 -3.36
C ILE A 99 2.67 -10.56 -2.69
N ASP A 100 3.35 -11.35 -1.87
CA ASP A 100 4.68 -11.01 -1.36
C ASP A 100 5.73 -11.41 -2.41
N ASP A 101 6.85 -10.69 -2.44
CA ASP A 101 7.99 -10.98 -3.34
C ASP A 101 8.61 -12.37 -3.09
#